data_AF-A0A1B8GPL5-F1
#
_entry.id   AF-A0A1B8GPL5-F1
#
_cell.length_a   1.000
_cell.length_b   1.000
_cell.length_c   1.000
_cell.angle_alpha   90.00
_cell.angle_beta   90.00
_cell.angle_gamma   90.00
#
_symmetry.space_group_name_H-M   'P 1'
#
loop_
_entity.id
_entity.type
_entity.pdbx_description
1 polymer ?
#
loop_
_entity_poly.entity_id
_entity_poly.type
_entity_poly.pdbx_seq_one_letter_code
_entity_poly.pdbx_strand_id
1 'polypeptide(L)'
;MNFLQPIFALLFSITFSHACLTLDGVYTVSGAHSNTISATLNDNGKVTCKFSGTIDQDHYFANCIPTFASYIHRDLTKLAYSNDGREYVIDVKATRDFNNFEIYDRLSARAFCE
;
A
#
# COMPACT_ATOMS: atom_id res chain seq x y z
N MET A 1 40.17 35.96 -11.73
CA MET A 1 40.26 34.53 -12.10
C MET A 1 39.36 33.76 -11.15
N ASN A 2 38.23 33.29 -11.66
CA ASN A 2 37.22 32.51 -10.95
C ASN A 2 37.76 31.11 -10.64
N PHE A 3 37.66 30.65 -9.38
CA PHE A 3 37.90 29.23 -9.07
C PHE A 3 37.18 28.79 -7.79
N LEU A 4 35.85 28.88 -7.78
CA LEU A 4 35.01 28.29 -6.71
C LEU A 4 33.80 27.50 -7.26
N GLN A 5 33.87 27.04 -8.52
CA GLN A 5 32.78 26.31 -9.18
C GLN A 5 33.10 24.82 -9.46
N PRO A 6 33.30 23.98 -8.43
CA PRO A 6 32.82 22.60 -8.61
C PRO A 6 32.01 22.02 -7.44
N ILE A 7 31.91 22.70 -6.28
CA ILE A 7 31.28 22.06 -5.10
C ILE A 7 29.74 22.06 -5.18
N PHE A 8 29.13 23.02 -5.87
CA PHE A 8 27.67 23.06 -6.03
C PHE A 8 27.09 22.04 -7.03
N ALA A 9 27.94 21.36 -7.82
CA ALA A 9 27.47 20.33 -8.75
C ALA A 9 27.14 18.99 -8.05
N LEU A 10 27.64 18.77 -6.83
CA LEU A 10 27.46 17.49 -6.12
C LEU A 10 26.19 17.40 -5.26
N LEU A 11 25.52 18.54 -5.00
CA LEU A 11 24.26 18.59 -4.24
C LEU A 11 23.02 18.43 -5.12
N PHE A 12 23.20 18.33 -6.44
CA PHE A 12 22.15 18.04 -7.42
C PHE A 12 22.09 16.55 -7.79
N SER A 13 22.53 15.67 -6.89
CA SER A 13 22.02 14.29 -6.86
C SER A 13 20.56 14.35 -6.43
N ILE A 14 19.72 14.86 -7.33
CA ILE A 14 18.27 14.79 -7.25
C ILE A 14 17.97 13.30 -7.21
N THR A 15 17.75 12.78 -6.01
CA THR A 15 17.08 11.50 -5.86
C THR A 15 15.68 11.75 -6.39
N PHE A 16 15.46 11.46 -7.68
CA PHE A 16 14.13 11.27 -8.21
C PHE A 16 13.57 10.07 -7.44
N SER A 17 13.01 10.35 -6.26
CA SER A 17 12.20 9.39 -5.53
C SER A 17 10.92 9.30 -6.34
N HIS A 18 10.93 8.42 -7.34
CA HIS A 18 9.75 8.02 -8.06
C HIS A 18 8.74 7.53 -7.02
N ALA A 19 7.63 8.27 -6.88
CA ALA A 19 6.60 7.96 -5.91
C ALA A 19 6.08 6.55 -6.20
N CYS A 20 6.26 5.56 -5.33
CA CYS A 20 5.80 4.21 -5.61
C CYS A 20 4.97 3.69 -4.45
N LEU A 21 3.66 3.59 -4.70
CA LEU A 21 2.69 3.04 -3.76
C LEU A 21 2.42 1.58 -4.12
N THR A 22 2.62 0.66 -3.19
CA THR A 22 2.29 -0.75 -3.35
C THR A 22 1.45 -1.28 -2.20
N LEU A 23 0.49 -2.15 -2.50
CA LEU A 23 -0.21 -2.97 -1.52
C LEU A 23 0.18 -4.42 -1.78
N ASP A 24 0.50 -5.15 -0.72
CA ASP A 24 0.75 -6.58 -0.77
C ASP A 24 0.07 -7.24 0.44
N GLY A 25 -0.71 -8.29 0.21
CA GLY A 25 -1.42 -8.95 1.30
C GLY A 25 -2.22 -10.17 0.90
N VAL A 26 -3.00 -10.65 1.86
CA VAL A 26 -3.89 -11.80 1.73
C VAL A 26 -5.22 -11.49 2.40
N TYR A 27 -6.30 -11.97 1.79
CA TYR A 27 -7.62 -12.05 2.40
C TYR A 27 -8.10 -13.51 2.41
N THR A 28 -8.41 -14.04 3.59
CA THR A 28 -8.96 -15.39 3.70
C THR A 28 -10.45 -15.37 3.38
N VAL A 29 -10.83 -16.04 2.30
CA VAL A 29 -12.22 -16.14 1.84
C VAL A 29 -13.00 -17.15 2.67
N SER A 30 -12.39 -18.31 2.93
CA SER A 30 -12.99 -19.38 3.72
C SER A 30 -11.93 -20.27 4.36
N GLY A 31 -12.23 -20.83 5.53
CA GLY A 31 -11.35 -21.72 6.29
C GLY A 31 -11.19 -21.24 7.73
N ALA A 32 -10.04 -21.55 8.35
CA ALA A 32 -9.81 -21.29 9.78
C ALA A 32 -9.91 -19.80 10.16
N HIS A 33 -9.53 -18.87 9.27
CA HIS A 33 -9.56 -17.42 9.49
C HIS A 33 -10.44 -16.67 8.49
N SER A 34 -11.62 -17.21 8.17
CA SER A 34 -12.56 -16.63 7.20
C SER A 34 -12.80 -15.12 7.42
N ASN A 35 -12.87 -14.37 6.32
CA ASN A 35 -13.06 -12.91 6.27
C ASN A 35 -11.92 -12.07 6.89
N THR A 36 -10.74 -12.65 7.10
CA THR A 36 -9.60 -11.94 7.70
C THR A 36 -8.68 -11.39 6.62
N ILE A 37 -8.27 -10.13 6.74
CA ILE A 37 -7.24 -9.50 5.92
C ILE A 37 -5.92 -9.39 6.69
N SER A 38 -4.81 -9.58 5.99
CA SER A 38 -3.47 -9.22 6.40
C SER A 38 -2.75 -8.59 5.21
N ALA A 39 -2.59 -7.28 5.20
CA ALA A 39 -1.98 -6.56 4.09
C ALA A 39 -1.14 -5.37 4.55
N THR A 40 -0.14 -5.01 3.75
CA THR A 40 0.77 -3.91 4.00
C THR A 40 0.74 -2.95 2.82
N LEU A 41 0.57 -1.66 3.11
CA LEU A 41 0.71 -0.57 2.16
C LEU A 41 2.09 0.05 2.33
N ASN A 42 2.84 0.14 1.24
CA ASN A 42 4.16 0.74 1.18
C ASN A 42 4.13 1.98 0.29
N ASP A 43 4.68 3.08 0.77
CA ASP A 43 4.92 4.28 -0.01
C ASP A 43 6.43 4.52 -0.06
N ASN A 44 7.01 4.49 -1.26
CA ASN A 44 8.45 4.61 -1.50
C ASN A 44 9.28 3.59 -0.70
N GLY A 45 8.78 2.35 -0.63
CA GLY A 45 9.42 1.26 0.11
C GLY A 45 9.29 1.34 1.63
N LYS A 46 8.60 2.36 2.16
CA LYS A 46 8.30 2.49 3.58
C LYS A 46 6.89 1.97 3.86
N VAL A 47 6.75 1.07 4.83
CA VAL A 47 5.44 0.65 5.34
C VAL A 47 4.73 1.84 5.97
N THR A 48 3.59 2.25 5.40
CA THR A 48 2.80 3.39 5.88
C THR A 48 1.53 2.94 6.58
N CYS A 49 0.87 1.90 6.08
CA CYS A 49 -0.36 1.37 6.64
C CYS A 49 -0.35 -0.17 6.69
N LYS A 50 -1.04 -0.73 7.68
CA LYS A 50 -1.27 -2.18 7.82
C LYS A 50 -2.75 -2.46 8.02
N PHE A 51 -3.26 -3.40 7.24
CA PHE A 51 -4.58 -4.01 7.42
C PHE A 51 -4.41 -5.32 8.16
N SER A 52 -5.15 -5.51 9.25
CA SER A 52 -5.09 -6.74 10.03
C SER A 52 -6.37 -6.93 10.81
N GLY A 53 -7.12 -7.98 10.49
CA GLY A 53 -8.33 -8.36 11.22
C GLY A 53 -9.47 -8.76 10.30
N THR A 54 -10.66 -8.91 10.87
CA THR A 54 -11.86 -9.29 10.12
C THR A 54 -12.45 -8.07 9.42
N ILE A 55 -12.77 -8.20 8.14
CA ILE A 55 -13.51 -7.16 7.40
C ILE A 55 -15.00 -7.31 7.72
N ASP A 56 -15.50 -6.43 8.58
CA ASP A 56 -16.88 -6.40 9.09
C ASP A 56 -17.69 -5.17 8.61
N GLN A 57 -17.04 -4.25 7.91
CA GLN A 57 -17.59 -2.99 7.41
C GLN A 57 -17.26 -2.77 5.94
N ASP A 58 -18.03 -1.91 5.27
CA ASP A 58 -17.88 -1.64 3.84
C ASP A 58 -16.54 -0.98 3.50
N HIS A 59 -16.07 -0.09 4.37
CA HIS A 59 -14.76 0.56 4.30
C HIS A 59 -13.91 0.13 5.49
N TYR A 60 -13.03 -0.84 5.31
CA TYR A 60 -12.18 -1.34 6.40
C TYR A 60 -10.90 -0.51 6.52
N PHE A 61 -10.74 0.21 7.62
CA PHE A 61 -9.64 1.16 7.83
C PHE A 61 -8.36 0.45 8.29
N ALA A 62 -7.22 0.87 7.72
CA ALA A 62 -5.91 0.43 8.15
C ALA A 62 -5.44 1.16 9.41
N ASN A 63 -4.49 0.54 10.11
CA ASN A 63 -3.64 1.26 11.06
C ASN A 63 -2.47 1.89 10.30
N CYS A 64 -2.33 3.22 10.37
CA CYS A 64 -1.34 3.98 9.61
C CYS A 64 -0.43 4.80 10.53
N ILE A 65 0.79 5.06 10.07
CA ILE A 65 1.67 6.06 10.71
C ILE A 65 1.09 7.48 10.52
N PRO A 66 1.50 8.47 11.34
CA PRO A 66 0.98 9.83 11.23
C PRO A 66 1.08 10.40 9.81
N THR A 67 0.09 11.22 9.45
CA THR A 67 -0.14 11.84 8.12
C THR A 67 -0.63 10.93 7.00
N PHE A 68 -0.68 9.61 7.24
CA PHE A 68 -1.25 8.64 6.31
C PHE A 68 -2.63 8.15 6.78
N ALA A 69 -3.51 7.89 5.83
CA ALA A 69 -4.78 7.21 6.08
C ALA A 69 -5.09 6.28 4.91
N SER A 70 -5.74 5.15 5.19
CA SER A 70 -6.18 4.24 4.14
C SER A 70 -7.36 3.39 4.61
N TYR A 71 -8.25 3.07 3.68
CA TYR A 71 -9.23 2.01 3.84
C TYR A 71 -9.31 1.17 2.56
N ILE A 72 -9.73 -0.09 2.71
CA ILE A 72 -10.03 -0.98 1.59
C ILE A 72 -11.54 -1.25 1.56
N HIS A 73 -12.12 -1.27 0.37
CA HIS A 73 -13.52 -1.68 0.21
C HIS A 73 -13.68 -3.17 0.53
N ARG A 74 -14.84 -3.54 1.07
CA ARG A 74 -15.15 -4.93 1.45
C ARG A 74 -15.09 -5.90 0.27
N ASP A 75 -15.37 -5.43 -0.94
CA ASP A 75 -15.26 -6.25 -2.15
C ASP A 75 -13.80 -6.47 -2.62
N LEU A 76 -12.83 -5.84 -1.94
CA LEU A 76 -11.40 -5.94 -2.20
C LEU A 76 -10.98 -5.46 -3.59
N THR A 77 -11.82 -4.67 -4.27
CA THR A 77 -11.53 -4.16 -5.61
C THR A 77 -10.86 -2.81 -5.59
N LYS A 78 -11.00 -2.05 -4.50
CA LYS A 78 -10.50 -0.68 -4.38
C LYS A 78 -9.93 -0.39 -3.00
N LEU A 79 -8.90 0.43 -2.98
CA LEU A 79 -8.29 0.99 -1.79
C LEU A 79 -8.21 2.51 -1.93
N ALA A 80 -8.61 3.23 -0.89
CA ALA A 80 -8.35 4.65 -0.76
C ALA A 80 -7.07 4.86 0.05
N TYR A 81 -6.27 5.84 -0.34
CA TYR A 81 -5.01 6.21 0.31
C TYR A 81 -4.91 7.73 0.38
N SER A 82 -4.43 8.23 1.52
CA SER A 82 -4.15 9.64 1.76
C SER A 82 -2.76 9.80 2.34
N ASN A 83 -2.03 10.81 1.88
CA ASN A 83 -0.73 11.23 2.42
C ASN A 83 -0.69 12.76 2.47
N ASP A 84 -0.64 13.30 3.68
CA ASP A 84 -0.76 14.74 3.97
C ASP A 84 -2.01 15.37 3.33
N GLY A 85 -3.13 14.64 3.30
CA GLY A 85 -4.39 15.11 2.72
C GLY A 85 -4.45 15.04 1.19
N ARG A 86 -3.43 14.50 0.51
CA ARG A 86 -3.53 14.14 -0.92
C ARG A 86 -4.13 12.76 -1.06
N GLU A 87 -5.34 12.70 -1.59
CA GLU A 87 -6.16 11.49 -1.62
C GLU A 87 -6.21 10.86 -3.01
N TYR A 88 -6.15 9.53 -3.04
CA TYR A 88 -6.22 8.72 -4.25
C TYR A 88 -7.02 7.45 -3.98
N VAL A 89 -7.67 6.94 -5.02
CA VAL A 89 -8.27 5.61 -5.03
C VAL A 89 -7.53 4.79 -6.07
N ILE A 90 -7.11 3.59 -5.68
CA ILE A 90 -6.38 2.67 -6.54
C ILE A 90 -7.11 1.33 -6.61
N ASP A 91 -7.03 0.69 -7.77
CA ASP A 91 -7.58 -0.64 -7.96
C ASP A 91 -6.71 -1.68 -7.24
N VAL A 92 -7.38 -2.62 -6.58
CA VAL A 92 -6.77 -3.78 -5.93
C VAL A 92 -7.06 -5.00 -6.79
N LYS A 93 -6.01 -5.76 -7.08
CA LYS A 93 -6.11 -7.05 -7.75
C LYS A 93 -6.12 -8.15 -6.70
N ALA A 94 -7.13 -9.00 -6.78
CA ALA A 94 -7.25 -10.22 -5.99
C ALA A 94 -7.01 -11.44 -6.89
N THR A 95 -6.06 -12.28 -6.51
CA THR A 95 -5.80 -13.56 -7.19
C THR A 95 -6.08 -14.71 -6.23
N ARG A 96 -7.05 -15.55 -6.60
CA ARG A 96 -7.47 -16.71 -5.82
C ARG A 96 -6.36 -17.76 -5.74
N ASP A 97 -6.11 -18.24 -4.53
CA ASP A 97 -5.17 -19.32 -4.19
C ASP A 97 -5.76 -20.17 -3.05
N PHE A 98 -5.10 -21.27 -2.71
CA PHE A 98 -5.55 -22.19 -1.68
C PHE A 98 -4.39 -22.93 -1.03
N ASN A 99 -4.62 -23.40 0.18
CA ASN A 99 -3.77 -24.35 0.87
C ASN A 99 -4.65 -25.42 1.56
N ASN A 100 -4.04 -26.30 2.36
CA ASN A 100 -4.78 -27.39 3.02
C ASN A 100 -5.81 -26.92 4.08
N PHE A 101 -5.73 -25.67 4.52
CA PHE A 101 -6.56 -25.11 5.58
C PHE A 101 -7.57 -24.09 5.07
N GLU A 102 -7.26 -23.36 4.00
CA GLU A 102 -7.98 -22.16 3.61
C GLU A 102 -7.97 -21.90 2.09
N ILE A 103 -9.02 -21.22 1.65
CA ILE A 103 -9.10 -20.53 0.37
C ILE A 103 -8.89 -19.05 0.63
N TYR A 104 -7.96 -18.44 -0.09
CA TYR A 104 -7.58 -17.05 0.13
C TYR A 104 -7.31 -16.32 -1.19
N ASP A 105 -7.47 -15.00 -1.17
CA ASP A 105 -7.13 -14.12 -2.27
C ASP A 105 -5.82 -13.40 -1.92
N ARG A 106 -4.82 -13.50 -2.80
CA ARG A 106 -3.62 -12.67 -2.75
C ARG A 106 -3.97 -11.29 -3.28
N LEU A 107 -3.78 -10.29 -2.43
CA LEU A 107 -4.08 -8.90 -2.75
C LEU A 107 -2.82 -8.19 -3.23
N SER A 108 -2.95 -7.44 -4.32
CA SER A 108 -1.88 -6.59 -4.83
C SER A 108 -2.44 -5.29 -5.40
N ALA A 109 -1.74 -4.18 -5.20
CA ALA A 109 -2.01 -2.92 -5.89
C ALA A 109 -0.69 -2.19 -6.15
N ARG A 110 -0.64 -1.39 -7.21
CA ARG A 110 0.55 -0.60 -7.56
C ARG A 110 0.13 0.69 -8.24
N ALA A 111 0.64 1.82 -7.76
CA ALA A 111 0.37 3.14 -8.33
C ALA A 111 1.61 4.03 -8.29
N PHE A 112 1.72 4.95 -9.25
CA PHE A 112 2.76 5.98 -9.36
C PHE A 112 4.19 5.48 -9.62
N CYS A 113 4.43 4.17 -9.60
CA CYS A 113 5.73 3.53 -9.78
C CYS A 113 6.22 3.53 -11.24
N GLU A 114 6.60 4.70 -11.76
CA GLU A 114 7.25 4.89 -13.07
C GLU A 114 8.77 4.93 -12.98
#